data_AF-A0A918ZI76-F1
#
_entry.id   AF-A0A918ZI76-F1
#
_cell.length_a   1.000
_cell.length_b   1.000
_cell.length_c   1.000
_cell.angle_alpha   90.00
_cell.angle_beta   90.00
_cell.angle_gamma   90.00
#
_symmetry.space_group_name_H-M   'P 1'
#
loop_
_entity.id
_entity.type
_entity.pdbx_description
1 polymer ?
#
loop_
_entity_poly.entity_id
_entity_poly.type
_entity_poly.pdbx_seq_one_letter_code
_entity_poly.pdbx_strand_id
1 'polypeptide(L)' 'MRVAGRRPAQPLEACEAPLAPIPRERRQGWVGTWSSHWEHSVALTEQGPLVLTAPDGGKAKLAEHGITTAPDPLA' A
#
# COMPACT_ATOMS: atom_id res chain seq x y z
N MET A 1 3.12 40.62 14.23
CA MET A 1 2.25 39.44 14.03
C MET A 1 2.37 39.00 12.57
N ARG A 2 3.07 37.89 12.26
CA ARG A 2 3.15 37.34 10.89
C ARG A 2 2.24 36.11 10.82
N VAL A 3 1.25 36.14 9.93
CA VAL A 3 0.50 34.96 9.51
C VAL A 3 1.41 34.11 8.65
N ALA A 4 1.65 32.85 9.02
CA ALA A 4 2.39 31.92 8.19
C ALA A 4 1.56 31.62 6.94
N GLY A 5 1.98 32.15 5.79
CA GLY A 5 1.37 31.85 4.50
C GLY A 5 1.44 30.34 4.22
N ARG A 6 0.29 29.75 3.86
CA ARG A 6 0.19 28.35 3.45
C ARG A 6 1.14 28.11 2.27
N ARG A 7 2.07 27.15 2.41
CA ARG A 7 2.93 26.71 1.28
C ARG A 7 2.03 26.26 0.13
N PRO A 8 2.23 26.72 -1.12
CA PRO A 8 1.51 26.19 -2.26
C PRO A 8 1.91 24.72 -2.46
N ALA A 9 0.92 23.88 -2.81
CA ALA A 9 1.18 22.50 -3.20
C ALA A 9 2.07 22.51 -4.45
N GLN A 10 3.21 21.84 -4.36
CA GLN A 10 4.08 21.62 -5.51
C GLN A 10 3.34 20.65 -6.47
N PRO A 11 3.40 20.84 -7.79
CA PRO A 11 2.86 19.87 -8.75
C PRO A 11 3.61 18.53 -8.59
N LEU A 12 2.92 17.41 -8.88
CA LEU A 12 3.46 16.04 -8.82
C LEU A 12 4.47 15.72 -9.94
N GLU A 13 5.26 16.69 -10.39
CA GLU A 13 6.32 16.54 -11.41
C GLU A 13 7.56 15.82 -10.85
N ALA A 14 7.38 14.74 -10.09
CA ALA A 14 8.44 13.98 -9.45
C ALA A 14 8.56 12.53 -9.95
N CYS A 15 8.04 12.22 -11.15
CA CYS A 15 8.27 10.91 -11.76
C CYS A 15 9.46 10.85 -12.72
N GLU A 16 10.04 11.98 -13.14
CA GLU A 16 11.15 11.95 -14.11
C GLU A 16 12.33 12.83 -13.66
N ALA A 17 12.82 12.61 -12.45
CA ALA A 17 14.17 13.07 -12.13
C ALA A 17 15.16 12.14 -12.88
N PRO A 18 16.08 12.67 -13.71
CA PRO A 18 17.11 11.84 -14.32
C PRO A 18 17.94 11.21 -13.19
N LEU A 19 18.04 9.88 -13.21
CA LEU A 19 18.85 9.12 -12.28
C LEU A 19 20.31 9.56 -12.42
N ALA A 20 20.74 10.52 -11.62
CA ALA A 20 22.16 10.76 -11.43
C ALA A 20 22.79 9.45 -10.94
N PRO A 21 23.90 8.98 -11.53
CA PRO A 21 24.51 7.72 -11.13
C PRO A 21 24.91 7.82 -9.67
N ILE A 22 24.26 7.03 -8.82
CA ILE A 22 24.56 6.98 -7.40
C ILE A 22 26.01 6.51 -7.24
N PRO A 23 26.88 7.24 -6.52
CA PRO A 23 28.28 6.84 -6.31
C PRO A 23 28.37 5.43 -5.71
N ARG A 24 29.21 4.57 -6.30
CA ARG A 24 29.32 3.13 -5.95
C ARG A 24 29.67 2.86 -4.47
N GLU A 25 30.19 3.85 -3.75
CA GLU A 25 30.58 3.78 -2.33
C GLU A 25 29.39 3.72 -1.36
N ARG A 26 28.17 4.12 -1.77
CA ARG A 26 26.95 4.06 -0.92
C ARG A 26 26.13 2.78 -1.13
N ARG A 27 26.76 1.68 -1.52
CA ARG A 27 26.12 0.35 -1.66
C ARG A 27 26.27 -0.56 -0.44
N GLN A 28 26.48 0.01 0.74
CA GLN A 28 25.92 -0.58 1.97
C GLN A 28 24.44 -0.15 2.04
N GLY A 29 23.61 -0.47 1.05
CA GLY A 29 23.25 -1.85 0.76
C GLY A 29 22.19 -2.20 1.79
N TRP A 30 20.94 -1.95 1.45
CA TRP A 30 19.74 -2.18 2.27
C TRP A 30 19.56 -3.68 2.52
N VAL A 31 20.58 -4.36 3.03
CA VAL A 31 20.51 -5.77 3.38
C VAL A 31 19.86 -5.82 4.74
N GLY A 32 18.53 -5.75 4.73
CA GLY A 32 17.74 -6.17 5.88
C GLY A 32 18.10 -7.61 6.25
N THR A 33 17.89 -7.95 7.52
CA THR A 33 17.96 -9.34 7.99
C THR A 33 16.83 -10.17 7.37
N TRP A 34 16.66 -11.44 7.78
CA TRP A 34 15.55 -12.28 7.32
C TRP A 34 14.20 -11.54 7.38
N SER A 35 13.56 -11.42 6.21
CA SER A 35 12.25 -10.78 6.04
C SER A 35 11.37 -11.66 5.17
N SER A 36 10.07 -11.59 5.38
CA SER A 36 9.05 -12.20 4.52
C SER A 36 7.95 -11.19 4.27
N HIS A 37 7.45 -11.17 3.04
CA HIS A 37 6.47 -10.22 2.56
C HIS A 37 5.36 -10.96 1.86
N TRP A 38 4.12 -10.55 2.11
CA TRP A 38 2.94 -11.06 1.44
C TRP A 38 2.04 -9.89 1.08
N GLU A 39 1.38 -10.00 -0.06
CA GLU A 39 0.49 -8.96 -0.58
C GLU A 39 -0.86 -9.55 -0.90
N HIS A 40 -1.90 -8.77 -0.63
CA HIS A 40 -3.26 -9.07 -1.03
C HIS A 40 -3.89 -7.82 -1.66
N SER A 41 -4.54 -8.02 -2.80
CA SER A 41 -5.44 -7.01 -3.38
C SER A 41 -6.80 -7.11 -2.70
N VAL A 42 -7.34 -5.96 -2.27
CA VAL A 42 -8.62 -5.88 -1.54
C VAL A 42 -9.55 -4.91 -2.26
N ALA A 43 -10.76 -5.37 -2.58
CA ALA A 43 -11.84 -4.51 -3.02
C ALA A 43 -12.63 -4.02 -1.80
N LEU A 44 -12.88 -2.71 -1.73
CA LEU A 44 -13.79 -2.12 -0.76
C LEU A 44 -15.14 -1.93 -1.42
N THR A 45 -16.17 -2.58 -0.87
CA THR A 45 -17.55 -2.50 -1.38
C THR A 45 -18.48 -2.03 -0.26
N GLU A 46 -19.70 -1.64 -0.63
CA GLU A 46 -20.73 -1.27 0.35
C GLU A 46 -21.14 -2.45 1.26
N GLN A 47 -20.99 -3.69 0.79
CA GLN A 47 -21.33 -4.91 1.54
C GLN A 47 -20.17 -5.39 2.42
N GLY A 48 -19.03 -4.71 2.38
CA GLY A 48 -17.81 -5.05 3.13
C GLY A 48 -16.58 -5.23 2.24
N PRO A 49 -15.41 -5.50 2.83
CA PRO A 49 -14.20 -5.81 2.09
C PRO A 49 -14.27 -7.21 1.45
N LEU A 50 -13.61 -7.38 0.32
CA LEU A 50 -13.35 -8.66 -0.33
C LEU A 50 -11.87 -8.78 -0.68
N VAL A 51 -11.21 -9.82 -0.20
CA VAL A 51 -9.80 -10.09 -0.48
C VAL A 51 -9.68 -10.90 -1.76
N LEU A 52 -9.37 -10.23 -2.87
CA LEU A 52 -9.43 -10.79 -4.23
C LEU A 52 -8.40 -11.89 -4.51
N THR A 53 -7.40 -12.01 -3.63
CA THR A 53 -6.27 -12.94 -3.77
C THR A 53 -6.32 -14.06 -2.74
N ALA A 54 -7.33 -14.07 -1.86
CA ALA A 54 -7.58 -15.14 -0.91
C ALA A 54 -8.67 -16.09 -1.46
N PRO A 55 -8.50 -17.43 -1.36
CA PRO A 55 -9.48 -18.39 -1.86
C PRO A 55 -10.87 -18.28 -1.24
N ASP A 56 -10.98 -17.80 0.00
CA ASP A 56 -12.25 -17.62 0.72
C ASP A 56 -12.71 -16.15 0.75
N GLY A 57 -12.08 -15.29 -0.07
CA GLY A 57 -12.34 -13.85 -0.06
C GLY A 57 -11.88 -13.15 1.24
N GLY A 58 -11.09 -13.83 2.09
CA GLY A 58 -10.66 -13.33 3.40
C GLY A 58 -11.67 -13.54 4.52
N LYS A 59 -12.75 -14.31 4.26
CA LYS A 59 -13.89 -14.49 5.17
C LYS A 59 -13.47 -15.02 6.54
N ALA A 60 -12.66 -16.08 6.59
CA ALA A 60 -12.29 -16.71 7.85
C ALA A 60 -11.49 -15.75 8.74
N LYS A 61 -10.45 -15.11 8.18
CA LYS A 61 -9.56 -14.23 8.97
C LYS A 61 -10.23 -12.93 9.37
N LEU A 62 -11.03 -12.33 8.49
CA LEU A 62 -11.73 -11.08 8.78
C LEU A 62 -12.85 -11.28 9.81
N ALA A 63 -13.50 -12.45 9.83
CA ALA A 63 -14.50 -12.79 10.84
C ALA A 63 -13.91 -12.83 12.27
N GLU A 64 -12.64 -13.23 12.44
CA GLU A 64 -11.94 -13.16 13.75
C GLU A 64 -11.87 -11.74 14.32
N HIS A 65 -11.97 -10.73 13.44
CA HIS A 65 -11.95 -9.31 13.80
C HIS A 65 -13.34 -8.67 13.79
N GLY A 66 -14.41 -9.47 13.68
CA GLY A 66 -15.79 -8.98 13.62
C GLY A 66 -16.16 -8.29 12.31
N ILE A 67 -15.37 -8.49 11.25
CA ILE A 67 -15.59 -7.86 9.94
C ILE A 67 -16.41 -8.83 9.07
N THR A 68 -17.50 -8.32 8.51
CA THR A 68 -18.30 -9.05 7.51
C THR A 68 -17.71 -8.79 6.12
N THR A 69 -17.39 -9.85 5.39
CA THR A 69 -16.91 -9.76 4.01
C THR A 69 -18.06 -9.68 3.01
N ALA A 70 -17.84 -8.99 1.90
CA ALA A 70 -18.77 -9.00 0.79
C ALA A 70 -18.91 -10.42 0.20
N PRO A 71 -20.07 -10.76 -0.40
CA PRO A 71 -20.25 -12.04 -1.10
C PRO A 71 -19.31 -12.16 -2.30
N ASP A 72 -18.97 -13.40 -2.67
CA ASP A 72 -18.23 -13.69 -3.90
C ASP A 72 -19.13 -13.36 -5.11
N PRO A 73 -18.71 -12.45 -6.01
CA PRO A 73 -19.50 -12.10 -7.19
C PRO A 73 -19.63 -13.22 -8.23
N LEU A 74 -18.87 -14.30 -8.10
CA LEU A 74 -18.88 -15.45 -9.03
C LEU A 74 -19.56 -16.71 -8.45
N ALA A 75 -20.05 -16.65 -7.22
CA ALA A 75 -20.71 -17.78 -6.55
C ALA A 75 -22.10 -18.10 -7.11
#